data_AF-A0A6A6E5F6-F1
#
_entry.id   AF-A0A6A6E5F6-F1
#
_cell.length_a   1.000
_cell.length_b   1.000
_cell.length_c   1.000
_cell.angle_alpha   90.00
_cell.angle_beta   90.00
_cell.angle_gamma   90.00
#
_symmetry.space_group_name_H-M   'P 1'
#
loop_
_entity.id
_entity.type
_entity.pdbx_description
1 polymer ?
#
loop_
_entity_poly.entity_id
_entity_poly.type
_entity_poly.pdbx_seq_one_letter_code
_entity_poly.pdbx_strand_id
1 'polypeptide(L)'
;SNPHFKKEVDWEMDHLNKPDVIVLFLQPGTMSPISPLELGLHPSDGKLVVCCPKGFWRRGNVQIICHRYGIPLVETMRELKEIAK
;
A
#
# COMPACT_ATOMS: atom_id res chain seq x y z
N SER A 1 7.81 -18.70 -19.30
CA SER A 1 7.92 -17.77 -18.16
C SER A 1 8.85 -16.63 -18.55
N ASN A 2 8.60 -15.39 -18.10
CA ASN A 2 9.49 -14.25 -18.31
C ASN A 2 10.44 -14.11 -17.10
N PRO A 3 11.74 -14.43 -17.22
CA PRO A 3 12.66 -14.43 -16.08
C PRO A 3 12.90 -13.04 -15.49
N HIS A 4 12.86 -11.99 -16.31
CA HIS A 4 13.04 -10.61 -15.85
C HIS A 4 11.88 -10.18 -14.97
N PHE A 5 10.65 -10.38 -15.48
CA PHE A 5 9.43 -10.11 -14.74
C PHE A 5 9.40 -10.87 -13.40
N LYS A 6 9.76 -12.16 -13.40
CA LYS A 6 9.82 -12.94 -12.16
C LYS A 6 10.81 -12.32 -11.17
N LYS A 7 12.01 -11.97 -11.62
CA LYS A 7 13.04 -11.37 -10.76
C LYS A 7 12.58 -10.04 -10.17
N GLU A 8 11.90 -9.20 -10.96
CA GLU A 8 11.34 -7.93 -10.48
C GLU A 8 10.29 -8.15 -9.39
N VAL A 9 9.32 -9.03 -9.64
CA VAL A 9 8.25 -9.33 -8.68
C VAL A 9 8.80 -9.99 -7.41
N ASP A 10 9.71 -10.96 -7.53
CA ASP A 10 10.36 -11.59 -6.37
C ASP A 10 11.14 -10.53 -5.56
N TRP A 11 11.83 -9.61 -6.24
CA TRP A 11 12.55 -8.52 -5.57
C TRP A 11 11.60 -7.59 -4.81
N GLU A 12 10.49 -7.17 -5.40
CA GLU A 12 9.49 -6.31 -4.73
C GLU A 12 8.94 -7.00 -3.47
N MET A 13 8.54 -8.27 -3.59
CA MET A 13 8.00 -9.07 -2.50
C MET A 13 9.01 -9.29 -1.36
N ASP A 14 10.26 -9.61 -1.68
CA ASP A 14 11.32 -9.80 -0.68
C ASP A 14 11.63 -8.51 0.08
N HIS A 15 11.55 -7.36 -0.59
CA HIS A 15 11.88 -6.08 0.02
C HIS A 15 10.72 -5.48 0.80
N LEU A 16 9.46 -5.81 0.49
CA LEU A 16 8.31 -5.43 1.32
C LEU A 16 8.28 -6.17 2.67
N ASN A 17 8.94 -7.32 2.78
CA ASN A 17 9.01 -8.08 4.04
C ASN A 17 9.99 -7.51 5.07
N LYS A 18 11.02 -6.78 4.64
CA LYS A 18 12.15 -6.34 5.48
C LYS A 18 11.95 -5.06 6.32
N PRO A 19 11.21 -4.02 5.88
CA PRO A 19 11.22 -2.73 6.55
C PRO A 19 10.37 -2.73 7.81
N ASP A 20 10.71 -1.81 8.73
CA ASP A 20 9.93 -1.51 9.94
C ASP A 20 8.63 -0.74 9.62
N VAL A 21 8.60 -0.03 8.48
CA VAL A 21 7.44 0.72 8.00
C VAL A 21 7.30 0.54 6.48
N ILE A 22 6.09 0.26 6.01
CA ILE A 22 5.71 0.23 4.60
C ILE A 22 4.76 1.40 4.35
N VAL A 23 5.10 2.22 3.34
CA VAL A 23 4.25 3.32 2.90
C VAL A 23 3.63 2.98 1.55
N LEU A 24 2.31 2.85 1.51
CA LEU A 24 1.57 2.58 0.28
C LEU A 24 0.82 3.84 -0.19
N PHE A 25 1.25 4.42 -1.30
CA PHE A 25 0.59 5.59 -1.90
C PHE A 25 -0.24 5.19 -3.12
N LEU A 26 -1.54 5.48 -3.10
CA LEU A 26 -2.48 5.17 -4.18
C LEU A 26 -2.90 6.45 -4.92
N GLN A 27 -2.19 6.74 -6.01
CA GLN A 27 -2.32 8.00 -6.74
C GLN A 27 -3.70 8.15 -7.43
N PRO A 28 -4.37 9.32 -7.32
CA PRO A 28 -5.58 9.62 -8.08
C PRO A 28 -5.41 9.47 -9.60
N GLY A 29 -6.43 8.96 -10.28
CA GLY A 29 -6.40 8.75 -11.73
C GLY A 29 -5.58 7.55 -12.21
N THR A 30 -4.92 6.81 -11.31
CA THR A 30 -4.22 5.55 -11.64
C THR A 30 -5.06 4.34 -11.26
N MET A 31 -4.78 3.20 -11.89
CA MET A 31 -5.39 1.92 -11.51
C MET A 31 -4.60 1.20 -10.41
N SER A 32 -3.26 1.25 -10.48
CA SER A 32 -2.33 0.55 -9.59
C SER A 32 -2.79 -0.87 -9.22
N PRO A 33 -2.95 -1.80 -10.18
CA PRO A 33 -3.61 -3.08 -9.92
C PRO A 33 -2.88 -3.99 -8.92
N ILE A 34 -1.56 -3.86 -8.80
CA ILE A 34 -0.73 -4.68 -7.89
C ILE A 34 -0.75 -4.12 -6.46
N SER A 35 -0.78 -2.80 -6.29
CA SER A 35 -0.71 -2.16 -4.97
C SER A 35 -1.83 -2.54 -3.99
N PRO A 36 -3.11 -2.72 -4.39
CA PRO A 36 -4.14 -3.30 -3.54
C PRO A 36 -3.90 -4.77 -3.18
N LEU A 37 -3.15 -5.53 -3.99
CA LEU A 37 -2.73 -6.89 -3.63
C LEU A 37 -1.69 -6.84 -2.51
N GLU A 38 -0.71 -5.93 -2.62
CA GLU A 38 0.30 -5.68 -1.59
C GLU A 38 -0.32 -5.27 -0.25
N LEU A 39 -1.36 -4.41 -0.29
CA LEU A 39 -2.19 -4.09 0.88
C LEU A 39 -2.76 -5.34 1.56
N GLY A 40 -3.19 -6.33 0.78
CA GLY A 40 -3.74 -7.58 1.30
C GLY A 40 -2.70 -8.54 1.88
N LEU A 41 -1.42 -8.36 1.55
CA LEU A 41 -0.32 -9.20 2.06
C LEU A 41 0.21 -8.73 3.42
N HIS A 42 0.06 -7.45 3.73
CA HIS A 42 0.52 -6.82 4.98
C HIS A 42 -0.62 -6.23 5.83
N PRO A 43 -1.72 -6.97 6.11
CA PRO A 43 -2.86 -6.38 6.77
C PRO A 43 -2.69 -6.21 8.28
N SER A 44 -1.78 -6.94 8.95
CA SER A 44 -1.80 -7.08 10.41
C SER A 44 -0.43 -7.08 11.08
N ASP A 45 0.62 -6.74 10.34
CA ASP A 45 1.99 -6.66 10.88
C ASP A 45 2.31 -5.29 11.51
N GLY A 46 1.36 -4.35 11.48
CA GLY A 46 1.46 -3.04 12.12
C GLY A 46 2.44 -2.06 11.45
N LYS A 47 3.14 -2.49 10.39
CA LYS A 47 4.12 -1.66 9.66
C LYS A 47 3.52 -0.90 8.49
N LEU A 48 2.30 -1.24 8.04
CA LEU A 48 1.71 -0.62 6.86
C LEU A 48 0.96 0.68 7.18
N VAL A 49 1.27 1.75 6.42
CA VAL A 49 0.52 3.01 6.38
C VAL A 49 0.09 3.29 4.95
N VAL A 50 -1.19 3.57 4.75
CA VAL A 50 -1.77 3.82 3.42
C VAL A 50 -2.11 5.29 3.25
N CYS A 51 -1.67 5.89 2.15
CA CYS A 51 -2.12 7.20 1.69
C CYS A 51 -2.97 7.02 0.44
N CYS A 52 -4.27 7.28 0.55
CA CYS A 52 -5.23 7.14 -0.55
C CYS A 52 -6.06 8.42 -0.71
N PRO A 53 -5.54 9.42 -1.45
CA PRO A 53 -6.27 10.65 -1.73
C PRO A 53 -7.60 10.38 -2.46
N LYS A 54 -8.51 11.35 -2.39
CA LYS A 54 -9.75 11.32 -3.18
C LYS A 54 -9.41 11.21 -4.67
N GLY A 55 -10.19 10.43 -5.41
CA GLY A 55 -10.00 10.20 -6.85
C GLY A 55 -9.25 8.91 -7.21
N PHE A 56 -8.79 8.12 -6.24
CA PHE A 56 -8.39 6.73 -6.52
C PHE A 56 -9.62 5.85 -6.76
N TRP A 57 -9.65 5.14 -7.88
CA TRP A 57 -10.84 4.46 -8.41
C TRP A 57 -11.42 3.36 -7.48
N ARG A 58 -10.59 2.73 -6.64
CA ARG A 58 -11.02 1.72 -5.65
C ARG A 58 -10.94 2.21 -4.20
N ARG A 59 -10.90 3.53 -3.98
CA ARG A 59 -10.76 4.11 -2.64
C ARG A 59 -11.73 3.54 -1.60
N GLY A 60 -13.01 3.32 -1.96
CA GLY A 60 -13.98 2.74 -1.02
C GLY A 60 -13.57 1.34 -0.51
N ASN A 61 -12.97 0.50 -1.35
CA ASN A 61 -12.47 -0.82 -0.94
C ASN A 61 -11.26 -0.66 -0.01
N VAL A 62 -10.33 0.23 -0.36
CA VAL A 62 -9.16 0.54 0.46
C VAL A 62 -9.59 1.01 1.84
N GLN A 63 -10.58 1.91 1.93
CA GLN A 63 -11.14 2.38 3.19
C GLN A 63 -11.68 1.25 4.06
N ILE A 64 -12.49 0.36 3.49
CA ILE A 64 -13.09 -0.75 4.22
C ILE A 64 -12.02 -1.73 4.71
N ILE A 65 -11.03 -2.06 3.88
CA ILE A 65 -9.92 -2.96 4.23
C ILE A 65 -9.08 -2.33 5.36
N CYS A 66 -8.68 -1.07 5.20
CA CYS A 66 -7.88 -0.38 6.21
C CYS A 66 -8.62 -0.30 7.54
N HIS A 67 -9.91 0.05 7.52
CA HIS A 67 -10.75 0.06 8.71
C HIS A 67 -10.86 -1.34 9.36
N ARG A 68 -11.10 -2.38 8.56
CA ARG A 68 -11.25 -3.76 9.05
C ARG A 68 -10.00 -4.26 9.77
N TYR A 69 -8.82 -3.91 9.28
CA TYR A 69 -7.55 -4.41 9.82
C TYR A 69 -6.80 -3.40 10.70
N GLY A 70 -7.39 -2.22 10.97
CA GLY A 70 -6.77 -1.19 11.80
C GLY A 70 -5.55 -0.52 11.14
N ILE A 71 -5.47 -0.51 9.82
CA ILE A 71 -4.36 0.07 9.06
C ILE A 71 -4.56 1.60 8.99
N PRO A 72 -3.57 2.42 9.39
CA PRO A 72 -3.64 3.86 9.25
C PRO A 72 -3.86 4.28 7.79
N LEU A 73 -4.92 5.06 7.56
CA LEU A 73 -5.30 5.57 6.24
C LEU A 73 -5.35 7.10 6.27
N VAL A 74 -4.55 7.73 5.42
CA VAL A 74 -4.49 9.19 5.26
C VAL A 74 -4.85 9.63 3.84
N GLU A 75 -5.21 10.89 3.66
CA GLU A 75 -5.63 11.43 2.37
C GLU A 75 -4.54 12.28 1.70
N THR A 76 -3.54 12.75 2.46
CA THR A 76 -2.53 13.66 1.95
C THR A 76 -1.11 13.20 2.26
N MET A 77 -0.16 13.56 1.38
CA MET A 77 1.26 13.35 1.63
C MET A 77 1.75 14.08 2.89
N ARG A 78 1.07 15.15 3.31
CA ARG A 78 1.41 15.87 4.54
C ARG A 78 1.08 15.01 5.77
N GLU A 79 -0.13 14.47 5.84
CA GLU A 79 -0.53 13.55 6.92
C GLU A 79 0.35 12.31 6.96
N LEU A 80 0.71 11.79 5.78
CA LEU A 80 1.61 10.65 5.67
C LEU A 80 2.97 10.90 6.33
N LYS A 81 3.56 12.07 6.09
CA LYS A 81 4.83 12.49 6.70
C LYS A 81 4.74 12.67 8.22
N GLU A 82 3.56 12.96 8.75
CA GLU A 82 3.38 13.09 10.20
C GLU A 82 3.29 11.74 10.90
N ILE A 83 2.72 10.72 10.23
CA ILE A 83 2.54 9.38 10.79
C ILE A 83 3.77 8.49 10.60
N ALA A 84 4.45 8.58 9.45
CA ALA A 84 5.59 7.72 9.12
C ALA A 84 6.94 8.23 9.68
N LYS A 85 6.93 8.89 10.85
CA LYS A 85 8.13 9.40 11.53
C LYS A 85 8.86 8.34 12.32
#